data_AF-A0A821C6W2-F1
#
_entry.id   AF-A0A821C6W2-F1
#
_cell.length_a   1.000
_cell.length_b   1.000
_cell.length_c   1.000
_cell.angle_alpha   90.00
_cell.angle_beta   90.00
_cell.angle_gamma   90.00
#
_symmetry.space_group_name_H-M   'P 1'
#
loop_
_entity.id
_entity.type
_entity.pdbx_description
1 polymer ?
#
loop_
_entity_poly.entity_id
_entity_poly.type
_entity_poly.pdbx_seq_one_letter_code
_entity_poly.pdbx_strand_id
1 'polypeptide(L)'
;MNNFEIRVLLRHYWKKGLSARAAAAEICEVEDEGMIWKTAAIKWFKRFEDSDFDFEDKSRSGRPSVLEEEDLRTALEDEPSSNTLDLADELEVAQWTVVN
;
A
#
# COMPACT_ATOMS: atom_id res chain seq x y z
N MET A 1 12.82 -3.78 -12.42
CA MET A 1 13.18 -4.13 -11.03
C MET A 1 11.98 -3.91 -10.11
N ASN A 2 11.73 -4.78 -9.13
CA ASN A 2 10.61 -4.65 -8.20
C ASN A 2 10.98 -3.81 -6.95
N ASN A 3 9.98 -3.46 -6.14
CA ASN A 3 10.20 -2.64 -4.93
C ASN A 3 11.18 -3.29 -3.95
N PHE A 4 11.14 -4.62 -3.79
CA PHE A 4 12.00 -5.34 -2.87
C PHE A 4 13.47 -5.24 -3.29
N GLU A 5 13.77 -5.50 -4.56
CA GLU A 5 15.11 -5.40 -5.15
C GLU A 5 15.69 -3.99 -4.99
N ILE A 6 14.90 -2.95 -5.26
CA ILE A 6 15.31 -1.55 -5.04
C ILE A 6 15.72 -1.32 -3.59
N ARG A 7 14.94 -1.84 -2.62
CA ARG A 7 15.22 -1.65 -1.18
C ARG A 7 16.49 -2.38 -0.74
N VAL A 8 16.74 -3.56 -1.31
CA VAL A 8 17.98 -4.31 -1.07
C VAL A 8 19.20 -3.52 -1.57
N LEU A 9 19.13 -2.95 -2.79
CA LEU A 9 20.20 -2.11 -3.33
C LEU A 9 20.41 -0.84 -2.49
N LEU A 10 19.33 -0.18 -2.06
CA LEU A 10 19.43 0.97 -1.17
C LEU A 10 20.13 0.61 0.14
N ARG A 11 19.83 -0.54 0.75
CA ARG A 11 20.51 -1.01 1.97
C ARG A 11 21.99 -1.28 1.70
N HIS A 12 22.32 -1.88 0.54
CA HIS A 12 23.71 -2.11 0.15
C HIS A 12 24.49 -0.78 0.09
N TYR A 13 23.97 0.23 -0.60
CA TYR A 13 24.63 1.53 -0.69
C TYR A 13 24.66 2.30 0.63
N TRP A 14 23.62 2.17 1.46
CA TRP A 14 23.63 2.70 2.83
C TRP A 14 24.76 2.07 3.67
N LYS A 15 24.94 0.74 3.60
CA LYS A 15 26.06 0.05 4.28
C LYS A 15 27.42 0.46 3.74
N LYS A 16 27.52 0.87 2.46
CA LYS A 16 28.74 1.46 1.87
C LYS A 16 28.98 2.91 2.29
N GLY A 17 28.07 3.53 3.05
CA GLY A 17 28.21 4.91 3.53
C GLY A 17 27.87 5.98 2.49
N LEU A 18 27.19 5.62 1.39
CA LEU A 18 26.69 6.62 0.44
C LEU A 18 25.56 7.44 1.06
N SER A 19 25.28 8.61 0.49
CA SER A 19 24.05 9.33 0.80
C SER A 19 22.85 8.73 0.06
N ALA A 20 21.64 8.91 0.59
CA ALA A 20 20.42 8.44 -0.07
C ALA A 20 20.27 8.99 -1.51
N ARG A 21 20.69 10.24 -1.74
CA ARG A 21 20.63 10.88 -3.06
C ARG A 21 21.63 10.25 -4.04
N ALA A 22 22.84 9.96 -3.57
CA ALA A 22 23.84 9.28 -4.38
C ALA A 22 23.39 7.85 -4.71
N ALA A 23 22.93 7.09 -3.72
CA ALA A 23 22.39 5.74 -3.93
C ALA A 23 21.24 5.71 -4.95
N ALA A 24 20.31 6.67 -4.88
CA ALA A 24 19.23 6.78 -5.86
C ALA A 24 19.75 7.09 -7.28
N ALA A 25 20.78 7.93 -7.41
CA ALA A 25 21.37 8.26 -8.71
C ALA A 25 22.09 7.04 -9.31
N GLU A 26 22.92 6.35 -8.52
CA GLU A 26 23.63 5.13 -8.94
C GLU A 26 22.66 4.03 -9.40
N ILE A 27 21.55 3.84 -8.68
CA ILE A 27 20.52 2.86 -9.07
C ILE A 27 19.86 3.28 -10.39
N CYS A 28 19.45 4.54 -10.53
CA CYS A 28 18.83 5.01 -11.77
C CYS A 28 19.79 5.03 -12.97
N GLU A 29 21.09 5.20 -12.73
CA GLU A 29 22.11 5.17 -13.79
C GLU A 29 22.33 3.76 -14.34
N VAL A 30 22.29 2.74 -13.47
CA VAL A 30 22.51 1.34 -13.85
C VAL A 30 21.25 0.67 -14.38
N GLU A 31 20.09 0.92 -13.75
CA GLU A 31 18.88 0.16 -14.01
C GLU A 31 17.96 0.83 -15.04
N ASP A 32 17.49 2.05 -14.74
CA ASP A 32 16.67 2.86 -15.64
C ASP A 32 16.47 4.28 -15.05
N GLU A 33 16.38 5.29 -15.92
CA GLU A 33 16.16 6.66 -15.47
C GLU A 33 14.78 6.82 -14.80
N GLY A 34 14.77 7.23 -13.54
CA GLY A 34 13.53 7.43 -12.78
C GLY A 34 13.02 6.19 -12.05
N MET A 35 13.78 5.09 -12.05
CA MET A 35 13.48 3.86 -11.29
C MET A 35 13.19 4.13 -9.81
N ILE A 36 13.89 5.09 -9.20
CA ILE A 36 13.64 5.52 -7.83
C ILE A 36 13.63 7.04 -7.68
N TRP A 37 12.61 7.55 -7.00
CA TRP A 37 12.56 8.94 -6.58
C TRP A 37 13.47 9.18 -5.37
N LYS A 38 14.21 10.30 -5.40
CA LYS A 38 15.11 10.73 -4.31
C LYS A 38 14.41 10.73 -2.95
N THR A 39 13.14 11.13 -2.90
CA THR A 39 12.34 11.15 -1.67
C THR A 39 12.09 9.74 -1.11
N ALA A 40 11.90 8.74 -1.95
CA ALA A 40 11.74 7.35 -1.52
C ALA A 40 13.05 6.81 -0.93
N ALA A 41 14.20 7.07 -1.57
CA ALA A 41 15.50 6.68 -1.04
C ALA A 41 15.78 7.27 0.35
N ILE A 42 15.47 8.56 0.55
CA ILE A 42 15.62 9.22 1.85
C ILE A 42 14.76 8.55 2.93
N LYS A 43 13.51 8.19 2.62
CA LYS A 43 12.63 7.48 3.58
C LYS A 43 13.22 6.14 4.00
N TRP A 44 13.74 5.37 3.05
CA TRP A 44 14.38 4.08 3.32
C TRP A 44 15.67 4.22 4.14
N PHE A 45 16.49 5.21 3.84
CA PHE A 45 17.71 5.47 4.62
C PHE A 45 17.41 5.77 6.09
N LYS A 46 16.37 6.56 6.37
CA LYS A 46 15.90 6.78 7.74
C LYS A 46 15.46 5.48 8.42
N ARG A 47 14.73 4.60 7.74
CA ARG A 47 14.37 3.27 8.27
C ARG A 47 15.62 2.44 8.60
N PHE A 48 16.65 2.49 7.76
CA PHE A 48 17.89 1.76 8.02
C PHE A 48 18.68 2.31 9.21
N GLU A 49 18.65 3.63 9.42
CA GLU A 49 19.20 4.27 10.62
C GLU A 49 18.48 3.79 11.89
N ASP A 50 17.16 3.60 11.81
CA ASP A 50 16.32 3.02 12.86
C ASP A 50 16.43 1.49 12.96
N SER A 51 17.36 0.86 12.22
CA SER A 51 17.55 -0.59 12.15
C SER A 51 16.33 -1.39 11.67
N ASP A 52 15.42 -0.76 10.95
CA ASP A 52 14.28 -1.40 10.29
C ASP A 52 14.71 -1.90 8.90
N PHE A 53 14.81 -3.23 8.78
CA PHE A 53 15.20 -3.93 7.55
C PHE A 53 14.05 -4.73 6.94
N ASP A 54 12.81 -4.44 7.31
CA ASP A 54 11.65 -5.03 6.67
C ASP A 54 11.42 -4.37 5.30
N PHE A 55 11.76 -5.13 4.27
CA PHE A 55 11.65 -4.74 2.87
C PHE A 55 10.30 -5.04 2.25
N GLU A 56 9.42 -5.75 2.95
CA GLU A 56 8.10 -6.04 2.43
C GLU A 56 7.22 -4.79 2.47
N ASP A 57 6.27 -4.71 1.54
CA ASP A 57 5.22 -3.71 1.63
C ASP A 57 4.24 -4.16 2.71
N LYS A 58 4.14 -3.36 3.78
CA LYS A 58 3.09 -3.55 4.77
C LYS A 58 1.74 -3.52 4.07
N SER A 59 0.86 -4.43 4.47
CA SER A 59 -0.53 -4.43 4.02
C SER A 59 -1.07 -3.01 4.13
N ARG A 60 -1.54 -2.47 3.01
CA ARG A 60 -2.16 -1.16 3.03
C ARG A 60 -3.41 -1.29 3.89
N SER A 61 -3.51 -0.48 4.92
CA SER A 61 -4.81 -0.26 5.56
C SER A 61 -5.72 0.27 4.46
N GLY A 62 -6.65 -0.58 4.01
CA GLY A 62 -7.73 -0.14 3.16
C GLY A 62 -8.54 0.94 3.88
N ARG A 63 -9.47 1.56 3.15
CA ARG A 63 -10.56 2.26 3.80
C ARG A 63 -11.27 1.24 4.70
N PRO A 64 -11.46 1.50 6.01
CA PRO A 64 -12.28 0.63 6.85
C PRO A 64 -13.64 0.45 6.16
N SER A 65 -14.04 -0.79 5.92
CA SER A 65 -15.39 -1.06 5.44
C SER A 65 -16.35 -0.63 6.55
N VAL A 66 -17.30 0.25 6.21
CA VAL A 66 -18.34 0.71 7.14
C VAL A 66 -19.37 -0.40 7.37
N LEU A 67 -19.41 -1.38 6.47
CA LEU A 67 -20.33 -2.47 6.42
C LEU A 67 -19.54 -3.78 6.42
N GLU A 68 -19.89 -4.71 7.31
CA GLU A 68 -19.27 -6.03 7.32
C GLU A 68 -19.89 -6.89 6.19
N GLU A 69 -19.09 -7.75 5.57
CA GLU A 69 -19.59 -8.63 4.49
C GLU A 69 -20.67 -9.59 4.98
N GLU A 70 -20.67 -9.92 6.28
CA GLU A 70 -21.68 -10.76 6.93
C GLU A 70 -23.05 -10.08 7.04
N ASP A 71 -23.09 -8.76 7.25
CA ASP A 71 -24.33 -7.98 7.30
C ASP A 71 -25.00 -7.97 5.91
N LEU A 72 -24.21 -7.73 4.86
CA LEU A 72 -24.67 -7.81 3.47
C LEU A 72 -25.17 -9.21 3.11
N ARG A 73 -24.45 -10.24 3.54
CA ARG A 73 -24.80 -11.63 3.23
C ARG A 73 -26.11 -12.03 3.92
N THR A 74 -26.31 -11.59 5.16
CA THR A 74 -27.53 -11.83 5.93
C THR A 74 -28.74 -11.16 5.25
N ALA A 75 -28.60 -9.90 4.84
CA ALA A 75 -29.68 -9.18 4.15
C ALA A 75 -30.04 -9.81 2.79
N LEU A 76 -29.05 -10.33 2.04
CA LEU A 76 -29.29 -11.05 0.78
C LEU A 76 -29.88 -12.46 0.97
N GLU A 77 -29.61 -13.12 2.10
CA GLU A 77 -30.19 -14.41 2.42
C GLU A 77 -31.67 -14.28 2.83
N ASP A 78 -32.03 -13.21 3.55
CA ASP A 78 -33.41 -12.92 3.93
C ASP A 78 -34.24 -12.46 2.72
N GLU A 79 -33.70 -11.54 1.91
CA GLU A 79 -34.38 -11.05 0.71
C GLU A 79 -33.47 -11.04 -0.53
N PRO A 80 -33.35 -12.17 -1.25
CA PRO A 80 -32.44 -12.33 -2.38
C PRO A 80 -32.80 -11.50 -3.62
N SER A 81 -33.96 -10.85 -3.64
CA SER A 81 -34.39 -9.93 -4.70
C SER A 81 -34.22 -8.45 -4.37
N SER A 82 -33.66 -8.12 -3.19
CA SER A 82 -33.46 -6.74 -2.77
C SER A 82 -32.54 -5.96 -3.71
N ASN A 83 -32.92 -4.73 -3.99
CA ASN A 83 -32.09 -3.82 -4.77
C ASN A 83 -31.08 -3.11 -3.84
N THR A 84 -30.04 -2.48 -4.41
CA THR A 84 -28.98 -1.85 -3.61
C THR A 84 -29.40 -0.59 -2.86
N LEU A 85 -30.53 0.05 -3.25
CA LEU A 85 -31.16 1.11 -2.46
C LEU A 85 -31.84 0.53 -1.23
N ASP A 86 -32.65 -0.51 -1.40
CA ASP A 86 -33.39 -1.15 -0.30
C ASP A 86 -32.41 -1.68 0.77
N LEU A 87 -31.33 -2.35 0.33
CA LEU A 87 -30.26 -2.81 1.23
C LEU A 87 -29.55 -1.66 1.94
N ALA A 88 -29.39 -0.51 1.27
CA ALA A 88 -28.73 0.64 1.88
C ALA A 88 -29.60 1.32 2.93
N ASP A 89 -30.91 1.42 2.67
CA ASP A 89 -31.90 1.88 3.63
C ASP A 89 -31.99 0.93 4.84
N GLU A 90 -32.01 -0.39 4.62
CA GLU A 90 -32.05 -1.39 5.69
C GLU A 90 -30.80 -1.36 6.58
N LEU A 91 -29.63 -1.24 5.96
CA LEU A 91 -28.34 -1.23 6.65
C LEU A 91 -27.96 0.18 7.15
N GLU A 92 -28.84 1.18 6.98
CA GLU A 92 -28.63 2.58 7.32
C GLU A 92 -27.32 3.18 6.76
N VAL A 93 -26.88 2.69 5.59
CA VAL A 93 -25.67 3.14 4.90
C VAL A 93 -26.01 3.88 3.61
N ALA A 94 -25.05 4.62 3.07
CA ALA A 94 -25.24 5.21 1.75
C ALA A 94 -25.20 4.13 0.66
N GLN A 95 -26.05 4.20 -0.37
CA GLN A 95 -26.11 3.23 -1.47
C GLN A 95 -24.72 2.93 -2.09
N TRP A 96 -23.88 3.95 -2.25
CA TRP A 96 -22.54 3.77 -2.80
C TRP A 96 -21.63 2.91 -1.89
N THR A 97 -21.95 2.75 -0.61
CA THR A 97 -21.26 1.84 0.33
C THR A 97 -21.59 0.38 0.04
N VAL A 98 -22.81 0.09 -0.42
CA VAL A 98 -23.27 -1.25 -0.84
C VAL A 98 -22.74 -1.62 -2.23
N VAL A 99 -22.54 -0.63 -3.11
CA VAL A 99 -22.09 -0.82 -4.50
C VAL A 99 -20.55 -0.84 -4.65
N ASN A 100 -19.81 -0.41 -3.63
CA ASN A 100 -18.34 -0.20 -3.71
C ASN A 100 -17.52 -1.48 -3.59
#